data_AF-A0A2W4ZK45-F1
#
_entry.id   AF-A0A2W4ZK45-F1
#
_cell.length_a   1.000
_cell.length_b   1.000
_cell.length_c   1.000
_cell.angle_alpha   90.00
_cell.angle_beta   90.00
_cell.angle_gamma   90.00
#
_symmetry.space_group_name_H-M   'P 1'
#
loop_
_entity.id
_entity.type
_entity.pdbx_description
1 polymer ?
#
loop_
_entity_poly.entity_id
_entity_poly.type
_entity_poly.pdbx_seq_one_letter_code
_entity_poly.pdbx_strand_id
1 'polypeptide(L)'
;MQNVETLHREAMALVDQVVLARQRGDNDMVAKLAVAAFLKEREAANLVADQFDYEPTRSVLHRSAATLAIECAELREAERLIAKALTGNPPNDIAEELRDLLIEEVYSRRQAIGH
;
A
#
# COMPACT_ATOMS: atom_id res chain seq x y z
N MET A 1 14.01 -16.75 -5.27
CA MET A 1 12.66 -16.26 -4.90
C MET A 1 12.82 -15.42 -3.64
N GLN A 2 12.37 -14.17 -3.65
CA GLN A 2 12.32 -13.36 -2.42
C GLN A 2 11.09 -13.78 -1.61
N ASN A 3 11.19 -13.77 -0.28
CA ASN A 3 10.06 -14.06 0.60
C ASN A 3 9.37 -12.75 1.03
N VAL A 4 8.19 -12.90 1.64
CA VAL A 4 7.31 -11.80 2.07
C VAL A 4 8.05 -10.80 2.97
N GLU A 5 8.79 -11.30 3.98
CA GLU A 5 9.53 -10.45 4.92
C GLU A 5 10.63 -9.62 4.24
N THR A 6 11.33 -10.22 3.26
CA THR A 6 12.39 -9.53 2.52
C THR A 6 11.80 -8.43 1.66
N LEU A 7 10.72 -8.70 0.94
CA LEU A 7 10.03 -7.72 0.11
C LEU A 7 9.49 -6.56 0.94
N HIS A 8 8.83 -6.86 2.06
CA HIS A 8 8.30 -5.84 2.96
C HIS A 8 9.42 -4.97 3.55
N ARG A 9 10.53 -5.58 4.01
CA ARG A 9 11.68 -4.83 4.54
C ARG A 9 12.32 -3.93 3.50
N GLU A 10 12.49 -4.42 2.26
CA GLU A 10 12.99 -3.62 1.15
C GLU A 10 12.05 -2.45 0.83
N ALA A 11 10.74 -2.67 0.85
CA ALA A 11 9.74 -1.61 0.67
C ALA A 11 9.87 -0.55 1.77
N MET A 12 9.95 -0.95 3.04
CA MET A 12 10.08 0.00 4.16
C MET A 12 11.39 0.80 4.09
N ALA A 13 12.49 0.17 3.70
CA ALA A 13 13.77 0.89 3.48
C ALA A 13 13.69 1.91 2.33
N LEU A 14 12.85 1.67 1.32
CA LEU A 14 12.57 2.64 0.26
C LEU A 14 11.66 3.77 0.76
N VAL A 15 10.66 3.46 1.61
CA VAL A 15 9.81 4.47 2.25
C VAL A 15 10.63 5.43 3.13
N ASP A 16 11.58 4.92 3.91
CA ASP A 16 12.50 5.76 4.68
C ASP A 16 13.27 6.72 3.77
N GLN A 17 13.72 6.25 2.61
CA GLN A 17 14.38 7.10 1.61
C GLN A 17 13.42 8.11 0.96
N VAL A 18 12.15 7.76 0.74
CA VAL A 18 11.11 8.70 0.28
C VAL A 18 10.99 9.86 1.26
N VAL A 19 10.94 9.58 2.56
CA VAL A 19 10.85 10.61 3.61
C VAL A 19 12.06 11.54 3.57
N LEU A 20 13.27 10.99 3.44
CA LEU A 20 14.49 11.78 3.33
C LEU A 20 14.54 12.63 2.05
N ALA A 21 14.08 12.09 0.91
CA ALA A 21 14.01 12.83 -0.35
C ALA A 21 12.99 13.97 -0.29
N ARG A 22 11.83 13.77 0.36
CA ARG A 22 10.83 14.82 0.63
C ARG A 22 11.41 15.97 1.44
N GLN A 23 12.16 15.67 2.49
CA GLN A 23 12.82 16.69 3.31
C GLN A 23 13.84 17.53 2.53
N ARG A 24 14.42 16.97 1.46
CA ARG A 24 15.36 17.65 0.56
C ARG A 24 14.67 18.37 -0.60
N GLY A 25 13.35 18.21 -0.77
CA GLY A 25 12.60 18.75 -1.90
C GLY A 25 12.88 18.06 -3.25
N ASP A 26 13.47 16.85 -3.23
CA ASP A 26 13.80 16.10 -4.45
C ASP A 26 12.60 15.28 -4.93
N ASN A 27 11.66 15.95 -5.60
CA ASN A 27 10.39 15.35 -6.04
C ASN A 27 10.58 14.20 -7.04
N ASP A 28 11.60 14.26 -7.89
CA ASP A 28 11.89 13.20 -8.86
C ASP A 28 12.32 11.91 -8.15
N MET A 29 13.17 12.05 -7.13
CA MET A 29 13.62 10.92 -6.33
C MET A 29 12.48 10.38 -5.46
N VAL A 30 11.63 11.25 -4.90
CA VAL A 30 10.42 10.85 -4.18
C VAL A 30 9.53 9.96 -5.04
N ALA A 31 9.22 10.37 -6.27
CA ALA A 31 8.38 9.60 -7.17
C ALA A 31 9.00 8.23 -7.51
N LYS A 32 10.30 8.21 -7.86
CA LYS A 32 11.01 6.96 -8.20
C LYS A 32 11.05 5.97 -7.03
N LEU A 33 11.37 6.45 -5.83
CA LEU A 33 11.45 5.60 -4.64
C LEU A 33 10.06 5.12 -4.20
N ALA A 34 9.03 5.97 -4.27
CA ALA A 34 7.66 5.60 -3.92
C ALA A 34 7.14 4.48 -4.84
N VAL A 35 7.36 4.59 -6.15
CA VAL A 35 7.00 3.54 -7.11
C VAL A 35 7.75 2.24 -6.80
N ALA A 36 9.05 2.31 -6.51
CA ALA A 36 9.82 1.12 -6.16
C ALA A 36 9.31 0.44 -4.87
N ALA A 37 8.99 1.23 -3.83
CA ALA A 37 8.41 0.73 -2.59
C ALA A 37 7.06 0.06 -2.83
N PHE A 38 6.18 0.72 -3.60
CA PHE A 38 4.87 0.20 -3.96
C PHE A 38 4.96 -1.16 -4.65
N LEU A 39 5.85 -1.31 -5.64
CA LEU A 39 6.00 -2.56 -6.39
C LEU A 39 6.39 -3.72 -5.48
N LYS A 40 7.31 -3.48 -4.53
CA LYS A 40 7.77 -4.47 -3.56
C LYS A 40 6.68 -4.87 -2.59
N GLU A 41 5.94 -3.90 -2.06
CA GLU A 41 4.88 -4.17 -1.10
C GLU A 41 3.69 -4.90 -1.75
N ARG A 42 3.35 -4.52 -2.99
CA ARG A 42 2.34 -5.23 -3.78
C ARG A 42 2.74 -6.68 -4.05
N GLU A 43 4.01 -6.93 -4.35
CA GLU A 43 4.52 -8.30 -4.51
C GLU A 43 4.41 -9.09 -3.20
N ALA A 44 4.80 -8.50 -2.06
CA ALA A 44 4.64 -9.12 -0.74
C ALA A 44 3.17 -9.46 -0.45
N ALA A 45 2.25 -8.53 -0.67
CA ALA A 45 0.81 -8.73 -0.51
C ALA A 45 0.27 -9.84 -1.42
N ASN A 46 0.74 -9.90 -2.68
CA ASN A 46 0.33 -10.92 -3.63
C ASN A 46 0.78 -12.33 -3.23
N LEU A 47 1.95 -12.50 -2.62
CA LEU A 47 2.43 -13.80 -2.16
C LEU A 47 1.55 -14.43 -1.07
N VAL A 48 0.85 -13.60 -0.29
CA VAL A 48 -0.03 -14.02 0.82
C VAL A 48 -1.52 -13.80 0.52
N ALA A 49 -1.84 -13.41 -0.71
CA ALA A 49 -3.19 -13.06 -1.17
C ALA A 49 -4.28 -14.04 -0.74
N ASP A 50 -4.00 -15.34 -0.91
CA ASP A 50 -4.94 -16.44 -0.71
C ASP A 50 -4.68 -17.18 0.62
N GLN A 51 -3.77 -16.66 1.46
CA GLN A 51 -3.40 -17.24 2.75
C GLN A 51 -4.20 -16.58 3.89
N PHE A 52 -5.49 -16.89 3.99
CA PHE A 52 -6.38 -16.28 4.99
C PHE A 52 -6.00 -16.58 6.44
N ASP A 53 -5.34 -17.71 6.71
CA ASP A 53 -4.83 -18.05 8.04
C ASP A 53 -3.58 -17.24 8.43
N TYR A 54 -3.06 -16.42 7.51
CA TYR A 54 -1.89 -15.56 7.70
C TYR A 54 -2.27 -14.14 8.16
N GLU A 55 -3.52 -13.94 8.58
CA GLU A 55 -3.91 -12.70 9.27
C GLU A 55 -3.23 -12.62 10.66
N PRO A 56 -2.78 -11.42 11.08
CA PRO A 56 -3.03 -10.12 10.47
C PRO A 56 -2.03 -9.73 9.36
N THR A 57 -0.95 -10.49 9.18
CA THR A 57 0.14 -10.12 8.26
C THR A 57 -0.36 -9.90 6.84
N ARG A 58 -1.30 -10.72 6.36
CA ARG A 58 -1.92 -10.55 5.05
C ARG A 58 -2.59 -9.18 4.90
N SER A 59 -3.47 -8.78 5.81
CA SER A 59 -4.16 -7.50 5.74
C SER A 59 -3.24 -6.30 5.97
N VAL A 60 -2.23 -6.42 6.84
CA VAL A 60 -1.19 -5.40 7.02
C VAL A 60 -0.45 -5.11 5.71
N LEU A 61 -0.01 -6.16 4.99
CA LEU A 61 0.71 -5.99 3.73
C LEU A 61 -0.17 -5.38 2.63
N HIS A 62 -1.44 -5.78 2.55
CA HIS A 62 -2.35 -5.18 1.58
C HIS A 62 -2.65 -3.71 1.90
N ARG A 63 -2.83 -3.36 3.19
CA ARG A 63 -3.03 -1.99 3.62
C ARG A 63 -1.81 -1.13 3.28
N SER A 64 -0.61 -1.60 3.62
CA SER A 64 0.66 -0.95 3.31
C SER A 64 0.84 -0.74 1.80
N ALA A 65 0.56 -1.76 0.98
CA ALA A 65 0.60 -1.65 -0.47
C ALA A 65 -0.43 -0.65 -1.01
N ALA A 66 -1.64 -0.60 -0.44
CA ALA A 66 -2.67 0.35 -0.84
C ALA A 66 -2.29 1.80 -0.51
N THR A 67 -1.72 2.05 0.67
CA THR A 67 -1.19 3.37 1.03
C THR A 67 -0.13 3.82 0.03
N LEU A 68 0.82 2.95 -0.33
CA LEU A 68 1.85 3.27 -1.31
C LEU A 68 1.28 3.48 -2.73
N ALA A 69 0.22 2.74 -3.11
CA ALA A 69 -0.48 2.98 -4.36
C ALA A 69 -1.13 4.37 -4.40
N ILE A 70 -1.76 4.81 -3.31
CA ILE A 70 -2.34 6.15 -3.18
C ILE A 70 -1.27 7.23 -3.34
N GLU A 71 -0.11 7.06 -2.70
CA GLU A 71 1.04 7.97 -2.83
C GLU A 71 1.58 8.03 -4.27
N CYS A 72 1.47 6.94 -5.03
CA CYS A 72 1.83 6.88 -6.45
C CYS A 72 0.71 7.35 -7.39
N ALA A 73 -0.42 7.85 -6.87
CA ALA A 73 -1.63 8.19 -7.61
C ALA A 73 -2.29 7.01 -8.36
N GLU A 74 -1.96 5.77 -8.00
CA GLU A 74 -2.52 4.53 -8.55
C GLU A 74 -3.83 4.14 -7.84
N LEU A 75 -4.81 5.05 -7.85
CA LEU A 75 -6.05 4.94 -7.04
C LEU A 75 -6.86 3.67 -7.33
N ARG A 76 -6.83 3.18 -8.58
CA ARG A 76 -7.51 1.94 -8.97
C ARG A 76 -6.84 0.71 -8.37
N GLU A 77 -5.51 0.70 -8.27
CA GLU A 77 -4.78 -0.39 -7.62
C GLU A 77 -4.98 -0.34 -6.11
N ALA A 78 -4.99 0.85 -5.50
CA ALA A 78 -5.31 1.01 -4.09
C ALA A 78 -6.68 0.39 -3.74
N GLU A 79 -7.72 0.71 -4.52
CA GLU A 79 -9.07 0.14 -4.34
C GLU A 79 -9.05 -1.40 -4.41
N ARG A 80 -8.33 -1.97 -5.39
CA ARG A 80 -8.21 -3.43 -5.54
C ARG A 80 -7.50 -4.08 -4.36
N LEU A 81 -6.42 -3.47 -3.87
CA LEU A 81 -5.65 -3.96 -2.72
C LEU A 81 -6.48 -3.91 -1.44
N ILE A 82 -7.20 -2.81 -1.22
CA ILE A 82 -8.11 -2.66 -0.08
C ILE A 82 -9.22 -3.70 -0.12
N ALA A 83 -9.91 -3.83 -1.26
CA ALA A 83 -10.98 -4.82 -1.42
C ALA A 83 -10.46 -6.24 -1.15
N LYS A 84 -9.27 -6.57 -1.66
CA LYS A 84 -8.64 -7.87 -1.44
C LYS A 84 -8.27 -8.11 0.02
N ALA A 85 -7.85 -7.09 0.77
CA ALA A 85 -7.64 -7.24 2.21
C ALA A 85 -8.96 -7.57 2.93
N LEU A 86 -10.01 -6.81 2.63
CA LEU A 86 -11.34 -6.90 3.25
C LEU A 86 -12.11 -8.18 2.92
N THR A 87 -11.79 -8.89 1.83
CA THR A 87 -12.38 -10.22 1.54
C THR A 87 -11.86 -11.33 2.45
N GLY A 88 -10.78 -11.08 3.21
CA GLY A 88 -10.29 -12.01 4.23
C GLY A 88 -10.99 -11.84 5.57
N ASN A 89 -10.24 -12.10 6.64
CA ASN A 89 -10.70 -11.86 8.01
C ASN A 89 -9.74 -10.93 8.75
N PRO A 90 -9.53 -9.69 8.24
CA PRO A 90 -8.66 -8.73 8.91
C PRO A 90 -9.18 -8.44 10.33
N PRO A 91 -8.30 -8.23 11.31
CA PRO A 91 -8.67 -7.63 12.59
C PRO A 91 -9.47 -6.34 12.42
N ASN A 92 -10.38 -6.06 13.35
CA ASN A 92 -11.33 -4.94 13.24
C ASN A 92 -10.64 -3.58 13.06
N ASP A 93 -9.55 -3.32 13.78
CA ASP A 93 -8.76 -2.10 13.66
C ASP A 93 -8.20 -1.92 12.24
N ILE A 94 -7.60 -2.98 11.67
CA ILE A 94 -7.09 -2.95 10.29
C ILE A 94 -8.23 -2.81 9.29
N ALA A 95 -9.37 -3.46 9.53
CA ALA A 95 -10.54 -3.36 8.67
C ALA A 95 -11.10 -1.93 8.62
N GLU A 96 -11.14 -1.22 9.75
CA GLU A 96 -11.54 0.20 9.77
C GLU A 96 -10.50 1.07 9.05
N GLU A 97 -9.20 0.90 9.32
CA GLU A 97 -8.14 1.65 8.61
C GLU A 97 -8.23 1.49 7.09
N LEU A 98 -8.56 0.28 6.61
CA LEU A 98 -8.76 -0.02 5.19
C LEU A 98 -9.99 0.71 4.61
N ARG A 99 -11.09 0.80 5.36
CA ARG A 99 -12.29 1.53 4.93
C ARG A 99 -12.06 3.04 4.94
N ASP A 100 -11.35 3.54 5.94
CA ASP A 100 -10.96 4.95 6.02
C ASP A 100 -10.09 5.33 4.81
N LEU A 101 -9.07 4.53 4.48
CA LEU A 101 -8.27 4.73 3.26
C LEU A 101 -9.13 4.74 1.99
N LEU A 102 -10.12 3.86 1.89
CA LEU A 102 -11.00 3.81 0.72
C LEU A 102 -11.88 5.06 0.59
N ILE A 103 -12.46 5.51 1.70
CA ILE A 103 -13.40 6.64 1.72
C ILE A 103 -12.65 7.97 1.64
N GLU A 104 -11.71 8.19 2.56
CA GLU A 104 -11.08 9.49 2.79
C GLU A 104 -10.01 9.80 1.73
N GLU A 105 -9.30 8.79 1.23
CA GLU A 105 -8.22 9.00 0.26
C GLU A 105 -8.63 8.61 -1.16
N VAL A 106 -9.08 7.37 -1.38
CA VAL A 106 -9.34 6.87 -2.74
C VAL A 106 -10.54 7.56 -3.39
N TYR A 107 -11.71 7.54 -2.74
CA TYR A 107 -12.93 8.12 -3.31
C TYR A 107 -12.89 9.64 -3.34
N SER A 108 -12.37 10.28 -2.30
CA SER A 108 -12.16 11.74 -2.26
C SER A 108 -11.33 12.24 -3.45
N ARG A 109 -10.14 11.64 -3.68
CA ARG A 109 -9.27 12.04 -4.79
C ARG A 109 -9.88 11.74 -6.17
N ARG A 110 -10.66 10.67 -6.32
CA ARG A 110 -11.36 10.37 -7.60
C ARG A 110 -12.46 11.36 -7.92
N GLN A 111 -13.22 11.81 -6.91
CA GLN A 111 -14.27 12.81 -7.10
C GLN A 111 -13.66 14.16 -7.53
N ALA A 112 -12.48 14.52 -7.02
CA ALA A 112 -11.77 15.72 -7.43
C ALA A 112 -11.29 15.72 -8.90
N ILE A 113 -11.11 14.55 -9.52
CA ILE A 113 -10.70 14.39 -10.94
C ILE A 113 -11.91 14.41 -11.89
N GLY A 114 -13.12 14.17 -11.37
CA GLY A 114 -14.36 14.09 -12.14
C GLY A 114 -15.03 15.43 -12.47
N HIS A 115 -14.40 16.56 -12.11
CA HIS A 115 -14.87 17.94 -12.35
C HIS A 115 -13.86 18.70 -13.20
#